data_AF-A0AAJ0A3M4-F1
#
_entry.id   AF-A0AAJ0A3M4-F1
#
_cell.length_a   1.000
_cell.length_b   1.000
_cell.length_c   1.000
_cell.angle_alpha   90.00
_cell.angle_beta   90.00
_cell.angle_gamma   90.00
#
_symmetry.space_group_name_H-M   'P 1'
#
loop_
_entity.id
_entity.type
_entity.pdbx_description
1 polymer ?
#
loop_
_entity_poly.entity_id
_entity_poly.type
_entity_poly.pdbx_seq_one_letter_code
_entity_poly.pdbx_strand_id
1 'polypeptide(L)'
;SGSAPTISSLARAYDISFLNISRDISTYIYRDLESQFIDEAGRFKTWALNIGALQRPQSASSLDSRLRTANRMRENLFSLLQRLSNALARVNGIVLGDLPNRTNSPATEEDLVGRSLNLLSGGGIYDCGSTIEIVELFRNIRSCITNLFCFSTMLRRDHPRGRGPQPGSQNPQSDPQPYTCKGQISEPQALPLASRKNRHENG
;
A
#
# COMPACT_ATOMS: atom_id res chain seq x y z
N SER A 1 23.47 22.18 -11.16
CA SER A 1 23.41 21.30 -9.97
C SER A 1 22.16 20.44 -10.07
N GLY A 2 22.27 19.23 -10.61
CA GLY A 2 21.11 18.32 -10.68
C GLY A 2 20.87 17.70 -9.32
N SER A 3 19.84 18.12 -8.60
CA SER A 3 19.42 17.41 -7.38
C SER A 3 19.07 15.97 -7.74
N ALA A 4 19.56 15.02 -6.95
CA ALA A 4 19.16 13.61 -7.08
C ALA A 4 17.61 13.50 -7.04
N PRO A 5 17.02 12.59 -7.83
CA PRO A 5 15.57 12.44 -7.86
C PRO A 5 15.04 11.99 -6.48
N THR A 6 13.91 12.57 -6.08
CA THR A 6 13.18 12.17 -4.87
C THR A 6 12.31 10.95 -5.16
N ILE A 7 11.93 10.19 -4.12
CA ILE A 7 11.00 9.07 -4.28
C ILE A 7 9.66 9.59 -4.79
N SER A 8 9.21 10.75 -4.31
CA SER A 8 7.98 11.38 -4.81
C SER A 8 8.02 11.79 -6.27
N SER A 9 9.15 12.30 -6.78
CA SER A 9 9.27 12.61 -8.20
C SER A 9 9.22 11.35 -9.07
N LEU A 10 9.88 10.26 -8.63
CA LEU A 10 9.84 8.98 -9.34
C LEU A 10 8.44 8.36 -9.32
N ALA A 11 7.78 8.35 -8.16
CA ALA A 11 6.44 7.79 -8.02
C ALA A 11 5.41 8.49 -8.93
N ARG A 12 5.51 9.82 -9.06
CA ARG A 12 4.65 10.57 -10.02
C ARG A 12 4.99 10.26 -11.47
N ALA A 13 6.28 10.17 -11.81
CA ALA A 13 6.69 9.81 -13.16
C ALA A 13 6.15 8.42 -13.55
N TYR A 14 6.20 7.45 -12.63
CA TYR A 14 5.70 6.10 -12.89
C TYR A 14 4.18 6.06 -12.98
N ASP A 15 3.45 6.81 -12.14
CA ASP A 15 1.99 6.94 -12.26
C ASP A 15 1.60 7.46 -13.66
N ILE A 16 2.34 8.45 -14.17
CA ILE A 16 2.15 8.94 -15.55
C ILE A 16 2.48 7.85 -16.59
N SER A 17 3.60 7.14 -16.43
CA SER A 17 3.97 6.03 -17.34
C SER A 17 2.90 4.94 -17.38
N PHE A 18 2.37 4.54 -16.23
CA PHE A 18 1.26 3.58 -16.15
C PHE A 18 0.02 4.10 -16.87
N LEU A 19 -0.33 5.38 -16.71
CA LEU A 19 -1.49 5.96 -17.41
C LEU A 19 -1.31 5.99 -18.92
N ASN A 20 -0.12 6.34 -19.41
CA ASN A 20 0.17 6.37 -20.85
C ASN A 20 0.11 4.96 -21.45
N ILE A 21 0.82 4.00 -20.84
CA ILE A 21 0.80 2.62 -21.32
C ILE A 21 -0.61 2.04 -21.27
N SER A 22 -1.40 2.33 -20.22
CA SER A 22 -2.79 1.84 -20.13
C SER A 22 -3.69 2.39 -21.25
N ARG A 23 -3.39 3.57 -21.80
CA ARG A 23 -4.12 4.13 -22.93
C ARG A 23 -3.70 3.48 -24.25
N ASP A 24 -2.40 3.22 -24.38
CA ASP A 24 -1.82 2.78 -25.65
C ASP A 24 -1.88 1.25 -25.82
N ILE A 25 -2.04 0.49 -24.72
CA ILE A 25 -2.04 -0.98 -24.75
C ILE A 25 -3.29 -1.60 -25.38
N SER A 26 -4.39 -0.86 -25.51
CA SER A 26 -5.70 -1.35 -26.01
C SER A 26 -5.71 -1.80 -27.50
N THR A 27 -4.53 -2.04 -28.08
CA THR A 27 -4.37 -2.67 -29.39
C THR A 27 -4.95 -4.09 -29.42
N TYR A 28 -5.37 -4.55 -30.60
CA TYR A 28 -5.97 -5.87 -30.78
C TYR A 28 -5.10 -7.01 -30.22
N ILE A 29 -3.78 -6.91 -30.38
CA ILE A 29 -2.82 -7.93 -29.97
C ILE A 29 -2.73 -8.02 -28.43
N TYR A 30 -2.81 -6.91 -27.71
CA TYR A 30 -2.61 -6.86 -26.25
C TYR A 30 -3.88 -6.64 -25.43
N ARG A 31 -5.06 -6.70 -26.06
CA ARG A 31 -6.37 -6.53 -25.40
C ARG A 31 -6.51 -7.36 -24.13
N ASP A 32 -6.04 -8.60 -24.15
CA ASP A 32 -6.16 -9.52 -23.00
C ASP A 32 -5.17 -9.22 -21.88
N LEU A 33 -4.12 -8.44 -22.16
CA LEU A 33 -3.14 -7.96 -21.18
C LEU A 33 -3.55 -6.61 -20.58
N GLU A 34 -4.42 -5.85 -21.26
CA GLU A 34 -4.89 -4.54 -20.83
C GLU A 34 -5.46 -4.56 -19.42
N SER A 35 -6.40 -5.47 -19.14
CA SER A 35 -7.04 -5.58 -17.82
C SER A 35 -6.02 -5.84 -16.71
N GLN A 36 -5.10 -6.77 -16.93
CA GLN A 36 -4.04 -7.11 -15.98
C GLN A 36 -3.07 -5.94 -15.78
N PHE A 37 -2.76 -5.18 -16.84
CA PHE A 37 -1.92 -4.01 -16.72
C PHE A 37 -2.59 -2.92 -15.87
N ILE A 38 -3.87 -2.66 -16.12
CA ILE A 38 -4.67 -1.68 -15.38
C ILE A 38 -4.76 -2.06 -13.90
N ASP A 39 -4.93 -3.35 -13.60
CA ASP A 39 -4.91 -3.85 -12.22
C ASP A 39 -3.58 -3.56 -11.52
N GLU A 40 -2.45 -3.85 -12.18
CA GLU A 40 -1.13 -3.57 -11.61
C GLU A 40 -0.85 -2.05 -11.49
N ALA A 41 -1.31 -1.24 -12.44
CA ALA A 41 -1.26 0.22 -12.32
C ALA A 41 -2.04 0.72 -11.09
N GLY A 42 -3.24 0.17 -10.87
CA GLY A 42 -4.05 0.44 -9.69
C GLY A 42 -3.33 0.03 -8.40
N ARG A 43 -2.75 -1.16 -8.35
CA ARG A 43 -1.97 -1.65 -7.20
C ARG A 43 -0.77 -0.77 -6.88
N PHE A 44 -0.03 -0.33 -7.90
CA PHE A 44 1.09 0.61 -7.72
C PHE A 44 0.61 1.94 -7.12
N LYS A 45 -0.47 2.51 -7.66
CA LYS A 45 -1.04 3.76 -7.16
C LYS A 45 -1.50 3.64 -5.71
N THR A 46 -2.19 2.54 -5.36
CA THR A 46 -2.59 2.24 -3.98
C THR A 46 -1.39 2.13 -3.05
N TRP A 47 -0.33 1.43 -3.46
CA TRP A 47 0.92 1.39 -2.70
C TRP A 47 1.48 2.81 -2.47
N ALA A 48 1.59 3.60 -3.53
CA ALA A 48 2.22 4.91 -3.50
C ALA A 48 1.46 5.90 -2.59
N LEU A 49 0.11 5.85 -2.60
CA LEU A 49 -0.74 6.61 -1.71
C LEU A 49 -0.57 6.16 -0.26
N ASN A 50 -0.65 4.85 0.01
CA ASN A 50 -0.62 4.27 1.35
C ASN A 50 0.70 4.48 2.09
N ILE A 51 1.82 4.51 1.37
CA ILE A 51 3.14 4.69 1.98
C ILE A 51 3.59 6.15 2.02
N GLY A 52 2.82 7.06 1.42
CA GLY A 52 3.16 8.47 1.30
C GLY A 52 4.23 8.75 0.25
N ALA A 53 4.39 7.89 -0.77
CA ALA A 53 5.33 8.13 -1.86
C ALA A 53 4.91 9.35 -2.69
N LEU A 54 3.60 9.58 -2.90
CA LEU A 54 3.09 10.72 -3.67
C LEU A 54 3.02 12.05 -2.87
N GLN A 55 3.41 12.05 -1.60
CA GLN A 55 3.40 13.24 -0.76
C GLN A 55 4.49 14.24 -1.21
N ARG A 56 4.51 15.45 -0.65
CA ARG A 56 5.65 16.36 -0.87
C ARG A 56 6.88 15.84 -0.12
N PRO A 57 8.09 15.80 -0.71
CA PRO A 57 9.28 15.23 -0.06
C PRO A 57 9.64 15.83 1.30
N GLN A 58 9.22 17.08 1.55
CA GLN A 58 9.46 17.79 2.80
C GLN A 58 8.45 17.42 3.91
N SER A 59 7.32 16.80 3.56
CA SER A 59 6.29 16.42 4.53
C SER A 59 6.79 15.29 5.43
N ALA A 60 6.52 15.39 6.74
CA ALA A 60 6.80 14.32 7.70
C ALA A 60 6.07 13.00 7.36
N SER A 61 4.93 13.08 6.67
CA SER A 61 4.18 11.90 6.20
C SER A 61 4.75 11.29 4.91
N SER A 62 5.69 11.95 4.24
CA SER A 62 6.27 11.46 2.98
C SER A 62 7.23 10.30 3.22
N LEU A 63 7.30 9.41 2.23
CA LEU A 63 8.27 8.32 2.25
C LEU A 63 9.72 8.86 2.19
N ASP A 64 9.96 9.94 1.45
CA ASP A 64 11.25 10.64 1.41
C ASP A 64 11.73 11.09 2.78
N SER A 65 10.84 11.72 3.58
CA SER A 65 11.19 12.19 4.93
C SER A 65 11.44 11.02 5.89
N ARG A 66 10.59 9.98 5.83
CA ARG A 66 10.71 8.78 6.68
C ARG A 66 11.97 7.97 6.40
N LEU A 67 12.45 7.96 5.17
CA LEU A 67 13.68 7.25 4.78
C LEU A 67 14.93 8.14 4.77
N ARG A 68 14.83 9.39 5.25
CA ARG A 68 15.94 10.36 5.20
C ARG A 68 17.19 9.87 5.94
N THR A 69 17.01 9.16 7.04
CA THR A 69 18.10 8.62 7.88
C THR A 69 18.36 7.13 7.64
N ALA A 70 17.52 6.46 6.85
CA ALA A 70 17.59 5.02 6.60
C ALA A 70 18.19 4.73 5.21
N ASN A 71 19.46 5.09 5.01
CA ASN A 71 20.13 5.04 3.69
C ASN A 71 20.03 3.67 3.00
N ARG A 72 20.31 2.58 3.72
CA ARG A 72 20.24 1.22 3.16
C ARG A 72 18.83 0.85 2.67
N MET A 73 17.80 1.23 3.43
CA MET A 73 16.41 1.02 3.03
C MET A 73 16.05 1.86 1.81
N ARG A 74 16.50 3.13 1.80
CA ARG A 74 16.33 4.03 0.66
C ARG A 74 16.97 3.45 -0.61
N GLU A 75 18.22 3.00 -0.56
CA GLU A 75 18.92 2.39 -1.69
C GLU A 75 18.21 1.15 -2.22
N ASN A 76 17.76 0.26 -1.34
CA ASN A 76 16.98 -0.92 -1.73
C ASN A 76 15.68 -0.53 -2.45
N LEU A 77 14.98 0.48 -1.94
CA LEU A 77 13.77 1.00 -2.58
C LEU A 77 14.07 1.62 -3.95
N PHE A 78 15.15 2.40 -4.09
CA PHE A 78 15.56 2.95 -5.38
C PHE A 78 15.90 1.86 -6.39
N SER A 79 16.56 0.77 -5.97
CA SER A 79 16.83 -0.38 -6.84
C SER A 79 15.54 -1.02 -7.35
N LEU A 80 14.53 -1.21 -6.47
CA LEU A 80 13.22 -1.73 -6.87
C LEU A 80 12.49 -0.79 -7.84
N LEU A 81 12.51 0.51 -7.56
CA LEU A 81 11.90 1.54 -8.40
C LEU A 81 12.59 1.63 -9.78
N GLN A 82 13.91 1.51 -9.83
CA GLN A 82 14.67 1.49 -11.09
C GLN A 82 14.35 0.26 -11.93
N ARG A 83 14.24 -0.92 -11.29
CA ARG A 83 13.81 -2.15 -11.98
C ARG A 83 12.42 -1.99 -12.59
N LEU A 84 11.49 -1.42 -11.83
CA LEU A 84 10.14 -1.11 -12.31
C LEU A 84 10.18 -0.11 -13.48
N SER A 85 10.99 0.94 -13.38
CA SER A 85 11.17 1.94 -14.44
C SER A 85 11.65 1.32 -15.74
N ASN A 86 12.65 0.45 -15.69
CA ASN A 86 13.20 -0.21 -16.86
C ASN A 86 12.15 -1.11 -17.52
N ALA A 87 11.36 -1.82 -16.71
CA ALA A 87 10.28 -2.66 -17.23
C ALA A 87 9.19 -1.82 -17.90
N LEU A 88 8.74 -0.72 -17.26
CA LEU A 88 7.74 0.18 -17.83
C LEU A 88 8.22 0.83 -19.13
N ALA A 89 9.46 1.30 -19.19
CA ALA A 89 10.02 1.89 -20.39
C ALA A 89 10.08 0.89 -21.55
N ARG A 90 10.45 -0.37 -21.27
CA ARG A 90 10.47 -1.43 -22.28
C ARG A 90 9.08 -1.80 -22.76
N VAL A 91 8.10 -1.93 -21.87
CA VAL A 91 6.69 -2.17 -22.23
C VAL A 91 6.17 -1.03 -23.10
N ASN A 92 6.42 0.22 -22.71
CA ASN A 92 5.98 1.39 -23.48
C ASN A 92 6.54 1.38 -24.91
N GLY A 93 7.83 1.08 -25.08
CA GLY A 93 8.42 0.99 -26.41
C GLY A 93 7.85 -0.15 -27.25
N ILE A 94 7.49 -1.29 -26.63
CA ILE A 94 6.82 -2.38 -27.34
C ILE A 94 5.39 -1.99 -27.75
N VAL A 95 4.62 -1.40 -26.84
CA VAL A 95 3.23 -0.99 -27.07
C VAL A 95 3.12 0.09 -28.16
N LEU A 96 4.04 1.05 -28.18
CA LEU A 96 4.09 2.08 -29.22
C LEU A 96 4.62 1.57 -30.57
N GLY A 97 5.16 0.35 -30.62
CA GLY A 97 5.80 -0.21 -31.81
C GLY A 97 7.23 0.31 -32.07
N ASP A 98 7.78 1.13 -31.17
CA ASP A 98 9.15 1.66 -31.24
C ASP A 98 10.21 0.55 -31.05
N LEU A 99 9.86 -0.49 -30.29
CA LEU A 99 10.74 -1.61 -29.96
C LEU A 99 10.07 -2.93 -30.35
N PRO A 100 10.82 -3.88 -30.93
CA PRO A 100 10.28 -5.19 -31.24
C PRO A 100 10.01 -5.98 -29.96
N ASN A 101 8.87 -6.67 -29.95
CA ASN A 101 8.52 -7.64 -28.93
C ASN A 101 9.28 -8.95 -29.20
N ARG A 102 10.23 -9.30 -28.33
CA ARG A 102 11.08 -10.48 -28.57
C ARG A 102 10.35 -11.75 -28.17
N THR A 103 10.56 -12.82 -28.93
CA THR A 103 10.17 -14.18 -28.54
C THR A 103 11.32 -15.15 -28.78
N ASN A 104 11.41 -16.19 -27.96
CA ASN A 104 12.31 -17.33 -28.14
C ASN A 104 11.63 -18.49 -28.91
N SER A 105 10.46 -18.24 -29.50
CA SER A 105 9.64 -19.22 -30.23
C SER A 105 9.55 -18.88 -31.72
N PRO A 106 9.51 -19.87 -32.62
CA PRO A 106 9.18 -19.65 -34.03
C PRO A 106 7.68 -19.41 -34.27
N ALA A 107 6.83 -19.48 -33.24
CA ALA A 107 5.40 -19.24 -33.34
C ALA A 107 5.08 -17.75 -33.58
N THR A 108 3.99 -17.50 -34.31
CA THR A 108 3.45 -16.17 -34.60
C THR A 108 3.08 -15.41 -33.32
N GLU A 109 3.20 -14.08 -33.35
CA GLU A 109 2.96 -13.22 -32.17
C GLU A 109 1.53 -13.36 -31.64
N GLU A 110 0.54 -13.51 -32.55
CA GLU A 110 -0.86 -13.70 -32.18
C GLU A 110 -1.10 -15.02 -31.39
N ASP A 111 -0.45 -16.11 -31.80
CA ASP A 111 -0.60 -17.43 -31.16
C ASP A 111 -0.03 -17.45 -29.74
N LEU A 112 1.02 -16.66 -29.52
CA LEU A 112 1.71 -16.60 -28.24
C LEU A 112 0.94 -15.72 -27.24
N VAL A 113 0.39 -14.57 -27.67
CA VAL A 113 -0.32 -13.67 -26.74
C VAL A 113 -1.60 -14.31 -26.20
N GLY A 114 -2.37 -15.02 -27.04
CA GLY A 114 -3.54 -15.78 -26.59
C GLY A 114 -3.21 -16.88 -25.55
N ARG A 115 -2.02 -17.49 -25.64
CA ARG A 115 -1.53 -18.48 -24.64
C ARG A 115 -1.00 -17.83 -23.36
N SER A 116 -0.66 -16.55 -23.39
CA SER A 116 0.05 -15.84 -22.32
C SER A 116 -0.81 -15.51 -21.10
N LEU A 117 -2.13 -15.44 -21.26
CA LEU A 117 -3.07 -15.19 -20.16
C LEU A 117 -3.05 -16.35 -19.14
N ASN A 118 -2.98 -17.60 -19.62
CA ASN A 118 -2.82 -18.78 -18.76
C ASN A 118 -1.49 -18.74 -17.99
N LEU A 119 -0.43 -18.24 -18.63
CA LEU A 119 0.90 -18.11 -18.05
C LEU A 119 0.97 -17.01 -16.97
N LEU A 120 0.17 -15.95 -17.06
CA LEU A 120 0.10 -14.89 -16.05
C LEU A 120 -0.80 -15.26 -14.86
N SER A 121 -1.85 -16.06 -15.09
CA SER A 121 -2.80 -16.51 -14.06
C SER A 121 -2.31 -17.69 -13.21
N GLY A 122 -1.11 -18.22 -13.47
CA GLY A 122 -0.54 -19.33 -12.68
C GLY A 122 -1.15 -20.70 -12.98
N GLY A 123 -1.82 -20.85 -14.14
CA GLY A 123 -2.27 -22.15 -14.63
C GLY A 123 -1.07 -22.99 -15.06
N GLY A 124 -0.76 -24.02 -14.29
CA GLY A 124 0.29 -24.99 -14.64
C GLY A 124 -0.10 -25.89 -15.81
N ILE A 125 0.95 -26.41 -16.47
CA ILE A 125 0.95 -27.47 -17.49
C ILE A 125 0.54 -26.92 -18.87
N TYR A 126 1.44 -26.60 -19.81
CA TYR A 126 2.70 -27.21 -20.20
C TYR A 126 3.77 -26.12 -20.35
N ASP A 127 5.02 -26.48 -20.10
CA ASP A 127 6.18 -25.68 -20.48
C ASP A 127 6.20 -25.51 -22.01
N CYS A 128 5.45 -24.54 -22.51
CA CYS A 128 5.77 -23.95 -23.79
C CYS A 128 6.98 -23.08 -23.46
N GLY A 129 8.19 -23.60 -23.65
CA GLY A 129 9.45 -22.88 -23.44
C GLY A 129 9.54 -21.56 -24.23
N SER A 130 8.54 -21.30 -25.07
CA SER A 130 8.18 -20.04 -25.70
C SER A 130 7.71 -18.96 -24.71
N THR A 131 8.57 -18.01 -24.35
CA THR A 131 8.19 -16.78 -23.67
C THR A 131 8.14 -15.60 -24.65
N ILE A 132 7.19 -14.70 -24.41
CA ILE A 132 7.14 -13.39 -25.06
C ILE A 132 7.65 -12.37 -24.07
N GLU A 133 8.53 -11.49 -24.53
CA GLU A 133 9.15 -10.47 -23.71
C GLU A 133 8.13 -9.59 -22.97
N ILE A 134 7.07 -9.12 -23.65
CA ILE A 134 6.05 -8.29 -23.00
C ILE A 134 5.41 -8.99 -21.78
N VAL A 135 5.19 -10.30 -21.86
CA VAL A 135 4.59 -11.09 -20.78
C VAL A 135 5.55 -11.22 -19.60
N GLU A 136 6.84 -11.40 -19.87
CA GLU A 136 7.88 -11.41 -18.84
C GLU A 136 8.04 -10.06 -18.16
N LEU A 137 7.95 -8.97 -18.93
CA LEU A 137 7.97 -7.62 -18.39
C LEU A 137 6.78 -7.38 -17.46
N PHE A 138 5.59 -7.86 -17.82
CA PHE A 138 4.41 -7.80 -16.96
C PHE A 138 4.59 -8.56 -15.65
N ARG A 139 5.14 -9.79 -15.71
CA ARG A 139 5.51 -10.56 -14.51
C ARG A 139 6.51 -9.80 -13.65
N ASN A 140 7.49 -9.14 -14.28
CA ASN A 140 8.49 -8.33 -13.58
C ASN A 140 7.85 -7.11 -12.89
N ILE A 141 6.93 -6.40 -13.57
CA ILE A 141 6.17 -5.28 -13.00
C ILE A 141 5.38 -5.75 -11.76
N ARG A 142 4.61 -6.84 -11.89
CA ARG A 142 3.83 -7.44 -10.80
C ARG A 142 4.72 -7.86 -9.63
N SER A 143 5.88 -8.46 -9.91
CA SER A 143 6.87 -8.83 -8.89
C SER A 143 7.44 -7.61 -8.18
N CYS A 144 7.82 -6.57 -8.92
CA CYS A 144 8.32 -5.32 -8.36
C CYS A 144 7.27 -4.68 -7.43
N ILE A 145 6.01 -4.56 -7.87
CA ILE A 145 4.92 -4.01 -7.04
C ILE A 145 4.72 -4.85 -5.77
N THR A 146 4.73 -6.18 -5.89
CA THR A 146 4.63 -7.08 -4.72
C THR A 146 5.78 -6.85 -3.74
N ASN A 147 7.02 -6.72 -4.24
CA ASN A 147 8.19 -6.42 -3.42
C ASN A 147 8.09 -5.03 -2.76
N LEU A 148 7.50 -4.04 -3.43
CA LEU A 148 7.23 -2.72 -2.84
C LEU A 148 6.23 -2.81 -1.66
N PHE A 149 5.22 -3.68 -1.74
CA PHE A 149 4.33 -3.96 -0.60
C PHE A 149 5.05 -4.68 0.54
N CYS A 150 5.88 -5.69 0.25
CA CYS A 150 6.71 -6.35 1.26
C CYS A 150 7.68 -5.37 1.93
N PHE A 151 8.28 -4.47 1.16
CA PHE A 151 9.12 -3.40 1.71
C PHE A 151 8.32 -2.47 2.63
N SER A 152 7.08 -2.13 2.26
CA SER A 152 6.17 -1.34 3.10
C SER A 152 5.80 -2.02 4.42
N THR A 153 5.77 -3.35 4.49
CA THR A 153 5.52 -4.06 5.76
C THR A 153 6.78 -4.08 6.63
N MET A 154 7.96 -4.24 6.05
CA MET A 154 9.24 -4.11 6.77
C MET A 154 9.40 -2.72 7.38
N LEU A 155 9.14 -1.66 6.61
CA LEU A 155 9.24 -0.28 7.08
C LEU A 155 8.34 0.02 8.29
N ARG A 156 7.19 -0.66 8.41
CA ARG A 156 6.29 -0.53 9.58
C ARG A 156 6.77 -1.34 10.78
N ARG A 157 7.49 -2.44 10.56
CA ARG A 157 8.09 -3.27 11.62
C ARG A 157 9.33 -2.61 12.22
N ASP A 158 10.13 -1.93 11.40
CA ASP A 158 11.36 -1.24 11.83
C ASP A 158 11.08 0.15 12.43
N HIS A 159 9.87 0.67 12.26
CA HIS A 159 9.34 1.86 12.96
C HIS A 159 7.96 1.53 13.52
N PRO A 160 7.87 0.68 14.56
CA PRO A 160 6.61 0.48 15.24
C PRO A 160 6.21 1.85 15.78
N ARG A 161 5.14 2.43 15.24
CA ARG A 161 4.57 3.66 15.82
C ARG A 161 4.21 3.31 17.25
N GLY A 162 5.06 3.74 18.18
CA GLY A 162 4.85 3.53 19.59
C GLY A 162 3.51 4.11 19.99
N ARG A 163 2.50 3.24 20.16
CA ARG A 163 1.83 3.21 21.45
C ARG A 163 2.82 2.56 22.42
N GLY A 164 3.77 3.34 22.91
CA GLY A 164 4.31 3.05 24.22
C GLY A 164 3.13 3.09 25.20
N PRO A 165 3.07 2.24 26.23
CA PRO A 165 2.16 2.51 27.33
C PRO A 165 2.51 3.92 27.81
N GLN A 166 1.54 4.84 27.81
CA GLN A 166 1.71 5.98 28.71
C GLN A 166 1.79 5.36 30.11
N PRO A 167 2.91 5.51 30.86
CA PRO A 167 2.83 5.31 32.28
C PRO A 167 1.76 6.30 32.75
N GLY A 168 0.65 5.75 33.27
CA GLY A 168 -0.41 6.57 33.80
C GLY A 168 0.19 7.57 34.77
N SER A 169 -0.27 8.82 34.70
CA SER A 169 -0.12 9.77 35.79
C SER A 169 -0.90 9.23 37.00
N GLN A 170 -0.35 8.21 37.65
CA GLN A 170 -0.72 7.82 39.00
C GLN A 170 0.03 8.77 39.92
N ASN A 171 -0.66 9.84 40.33
CA ASN A 171 -0.31 10.50 41.58
C ASN A 171 -0.36 9.43 42.69
N PRO A 172 0.73 9.18 43.43
CA PRO A 172 0.66 8.35 44.62
C PRO A 172 -0.08 9.17 45.68
N GLN A 173 -1.36 8.86 45.87
CA GLN A 173 -2.08 9.26 47.05
C GLN A 173 -1.40 8.58 48.24
N SER A 174 -0.81 9.42 49.09
CA SER A 174 -0.16 9.05 50.33
C SER A 174 -1.09 8.26 51.23
N ASP A 175 -0.59 7.16 51.77
CA ASP A 175 -1.13 6.46 52.95
C ASP A 175 0.07 6.15 53.86
N PRO A 176 -0.09 5.82 55.15
CA PRO A 176 -1.29 5.84 55.99
C PRO A 176 -1.04 6.40 57.42
N GLN A 177 -2.08 6.66 58.22
CA GLN A 177 -1.99 6.46 59.68
C GLN A 177 -3.35 6.03 60.27
N PRO A 178 -3.39 5.04 61.18
CA PRO A 178 -4.63 4.40 61.62
C PRO A 178 -4.97 4.75 63.08
N TYR A 179 -6.16 5.30 63.38
CA TYR A 179 -6.67 5.28 64.77
C TYR A 179 -8.21 5.21 64.86
N THR A 180 -8.67 4.06 65.35
CA THR A 180 -9.66 3.79 66.41
C THR A 180 -11.15 4.15 66.29
N CYS A 181 -11.95 3.12 66.58
CA CYS A 181 -13.37 3.08 66.93
C CYS A 181 -13.85 4.15 67.92
N LYS A 182 -15.03 4.74 67.66
CA LYS A 182 -16.26 4.82 68.49
C LYS A 182 -17.40 5.15 67.50
N GLY A 183 -18.54 4.47 67.40
CA GLY A 183 -19.44 4.03 68.46
C GLY A 183 -20.47 5.12 68.72
N GLN A 184 -21.57 5.18 67.93
CA GLN A 184 -22.84 5.73 68.40
C GLN A 184 -24.02 5.24 67.54
N ILE A 185 -24.89 4.50 68.22
CA ILE A 185 -26.20 3.99 67.83
C ILE A 185 -27.21 5.13 68.01
N SER A 186 -28.18 5.28 67.10
CA SER A 186 -29.57 5.64 67.45
C SER A 186 -30.53 5.43 66.26
N GLU A 187 -31.69 4.90 66.62
CA GLU A 187 -32.81 4.31 65.89
C GLU A 187 -33.69 5.23 65.01
N PRO A 188 -34.69 4.67 64.29
CA PRO A 188 -35.38 5.26 63.13
C PRO A 188 -36.77 5.83 63.46
N GLN A 189 -37.37 6.55 62.51
CA GLN A 189 -38.82 6.77 62.29
C GLN A 189 -38.98 7.81 61.15
N ALA A 190 -39.96 7.86 60.24
CA ALA A 190 -41.15 7.08 59.92
C ALA A 190 -41.58 7.44 58.47
N LEU A 191 -42.24 6.51 57.77
CA LEU A 191 -43.13 6.79 56.62
C LEU A 191 -44.52 7.26 57.16
N PRO A 192 -45.57 7.63 56.38
CA PRO A 192 -45.76 7.63 54.91
C PRO A 192 -46.58 8.86 54.38
N LEU A 193 -47.01 8.74 53.11
CA LEU A 193 -48.26 9.25 52.48
C LEU A 193 -48.21 10.52 51.63
N ALA A 194 -48.21 10.24 50.31
CA ALA A 194 -49.19 10.67 49.32
C ALA A 194 -49.42 12.18 49.08
N SER A 195 -49.16 12.63 47.85
CA SER A 195 -50.26 13.10 46.99
C SER A 195 -49.89 13.26 45.53
N ARG A 196 -50.72 12.60 44.72
CA ARG A 196 -51.05 12.81 43.31
C ARG A 196 -51.04 14.27 42.85
N LYS A 197 -50.51 14.52 41.64
CA LYS A 197 -51.14 15.34 40.57
C LYS A 197 -50.35 15.11 39.26
N ASN A 198 -50.81 14.24 38.37
CA ASN A 198 -51.72 14.46 37.23
C ASN A 198 -51.07 15.07 35.97
N ARG A 199 -51.53 14.48 34.85
CA ARG A 199 -51.56 14.94 33.44
C ARG A 199 -50.30 14.69 32.61
N HIS A 200 -50.28 13.79 31.59
CA HIS A 200 -51.12 13.71 30.36
C HIS A 200 -51.33 15.12 29.77
N GLU A 201 -50.92 15.50 28.57
CA GLU A 201 -50.83 14.82 27.29
C GLU A 201 -50.14 15.79 26.32
N ASN A 202 -49.51 15.27 25.25
CA ASN A 202 -49.93 15.59 23.88
C ASN A 202 -49.11 14.74 22.90
N GLY A 203 -49.77 13.69 22.43
CA GLY A 203 -49.65 13.07 21.12
C GLY A 203 -51.06 12.71 20.70
#